data_AF-A0A1V5EE84-F1
#
_entry.id   AF-A0A1V5EE84-F1
#
_cell.length_a   1.000
_cell.length_b   1.000
_cell.length_c   1.000
_cell.angle_alpha   90.00
_cell.angle_beta   90.00
_cell.angle_gamma   90.00
#
_symmetry.space_group_name_H-M   'P 1'
#
loop_
_entity.id
_entity.type
_entity.pdbx_description
1 polymer ?
#
loop_
_entity_poly.entity_id
_entity_poly.type
_entity_poly.pdbx_seq_one_letter_code
_entity_poly.pdbx_strand_id
1 'polypeptide(L)'
;MPLGSTLGFSQIDPETGADLIPLRTNVMANFGHEYVWHCHILSHEENDMMRPVVLNADSLLYTDFGTGGVWKWDGLTWSQITPNNPEGMAASGSTLYGDFGTGGIWKWDGAAWSFVTASNPEGMAASGTMLYGDFGTGGLWAWDGTTWTQATPNNAVRMAAAGRLLYAVFGADGVWKWDGTTWTNINPNSAEIMAAAGLIFYGDFGTAGIWRYDGTNWSQLTTTDPAMMASAF
;
A
#
# COMPACT_ATOMS: atom_id res chain seq x y z
N MET A 1 -10.10 -16.36 -28.56
CA MET A 1 -9.38 -15.61 -29.64
C MET A 1 -7.88 -15.83 -29.48
N PRO A 2 -7.08 -15.76 -30.56
CA PRO A 2 -5.62 -15.85 -30.46
C PRO A 2 -5.03 -14.72 -29.61
N LEU A 3 -3.90 -14.95 -28.94
CA LEU A 3 -3.16 -13.88 -28.25
C LEU A 3 -2.67 -12.83 -29.25
N GLY A 4 -2.69 -11.56 -28.86
CA GLY A 4 -2.36 -10.44 -29.75
C GLY A 4 -3.47 -10.07 -30.74
N SER A 5 -4.59 -10.80 -30.80
CA SER A 5 -5.69 -10.51 -31.71
C SER A 5 -6.47 -9.25 -31.28
N THR A 6 -6.75 -8.36 -32.24
CA THR A 6 -7.63 -7.19 -32.06
C THR A 6 -9.11 -7.50 -32.29
N LEU A 7 -9.42 -8.68 -32.87
CA LEU A 7 -10.80 -9.13 -33.09
C LEU A 7 -11.59 -9.06 -31.77
N GLY A 8 -12.88 -8.71 -31.85
CA GLY A 8 -13.77 -8.65 -30.68
C GLY A 8 -13.50 -7.50 -29.68
N PHE A 9 -12.53 -6.61 -29.93
CA PHE A 9 -12.30 -5.42 -29.11
C PHE A 9 -12.60 -4.14 -29.89
N SER A 10 -13.30 -3.20 -29.24
CA SER A 10 -13.38 -1.81 -29.74
C SER A 10 -11.98 -1.22 -29.75
N GLN A 11 -11.55 -0.71 -30.90
CA GLN A 11 -10.31 0.04 -31.07
C GLN A 11 -10.55 1.55 -31.02
N ILE A 12 -11.65 1.96 -30.40
CA ILE A 12 -12.00 3.35 -30.18
C ILE A 12 -11.83 3.67 -28.70
N ASP A 13 -11.12 4.75 -28.41
CA ASP A 13 -10.97 5.34 -27.09
C ASP A 13 -12.34 5.83 -26.58
N PRO A 14 -12.85 5.30 -25.46
CA PRO A 14 -14.14 5.67 -24.92
C PRO A 14 -14.19 7.10 -24.33
N GLU A 15 -13.04 7.71 -24.02
CA GLU A 15 -12.96 9.08 -23.48
C GLU A 15 -12.92 10.13 -24.58
N THR A 16 -12.21 9.84 -25.67
CA THR A 16 -11.95 10.82 -26.75
C THR A 16 -12.67 10.51 -28.06
N GLY A 17 -13.14 9.27 -28.26
CA GLY A 17 -13.75 8.80 -29.50
C GLY A 17 -12.76 8.57 -30.65
N ALA A 18 -11.46 8.75 -30.42
CA ALA A 18 -10.40 8.53 -31.41
C ALA A 18 -9.94 7.06 -31.46
N ASP A 19 -9.07 6.71 -32.40
CA ASP A 19 -8.45 5.38 -32.45
C ASP A 19 -7.59 5.13 -31.19
N LEU A 20 -7.71 3.93 -30.61
CA LEU A 20 -7.01 3.51 -29.42
C LEU A 20 -5.52 3.25 -29.73
N ILE A 21 -4.63 4.05 -29.15
CA ILE A 21 -3.17 3.90 -29.29
C ILE A 21 -2.56 3.74 -27.88
N PRO A 22 -2.06 2.55 -27.50
CA PRO A 22 -1.91 1.33 -28.32
C PRO A 22 -3.23 0.56 -28.54
N LEU A 23 -3.29 -0.22 -29.61
CA LEU A 23 -4.43 -1.09 -29.93
C LEU A 23 -4.67 -2.09 -28.79
N ARG A 24 -5.95 -2.32 -28.47
CA ARG A 24 -6.34 -3.33 -27.49
C ARG A 24 -6.28 -4.70 -28.15
N THR A 25 -5.55 -5.61 -27.52
CA THR A 25 -5.37 -6.98 -28.03
C THR A 25 -5.75 -8.00 -26.96
N ASN A 26 -6.06 -9.21 -27.41
CA ASN A 26 -6.28 -10.33 -26.51
C ASN A 26 -4.97 -10.70 -25.79
N VAL A 27 -4.99 -10.71 -24.46
CA VAL A 27 -3.85 -11.06 -23.62
C VAL A 27 -4.24 -12.17 -22.66
N MET A 28 -3.28 -13.00 -22.26
CA MET A 28 -3.48 -13.87 -21.09
C MET A 28 -3.52 -12.95 -19.87
N ALA A 29 -4.60 -13.04 -19.10
CA ALA A 29 -4.73 -12.38 -17.80
C ALA A 29 -5.00 -13.46 -16.76
N ASN A 30 -4.22 -13.46 -15.69
CA ASN A 30 -4.50 -14.23 -14.48
C ASN A 30 -5.19 -13.28 -13.49
N PHE A 31 -6.37 -13.65 -13.02
CA PHE A 31 -7.21 -12.81 -12.16
C PHE A 31 -7.11 -13.17 -10.67
N GLY A 32 -6.23 -14.10 -10.27
CA GLY A 32 -6.09 -14.52 -8.88
C GLY A 32 -7.28 -15.37 -8.43
N HIS A 33 -7.94 -14.99 -7.33
CA HIS A 33 -9.19 -15.62 -6.88
C HIS A 33 -10.35 -15.25 -7.82
N GLU A 34 -10.77 -16.19 -8.67
CA GLU A 34 -11.81 -15.97 -9.69
C GLU A 34 -13.22 -16.08 -9.11
N TYR A 35 -13.98 -14.99 -9.19
CA TYR A 35 -15.42 -14.97 -8.94
C TYR A 35 -16.12 -14.43 -10.18
N VAL A 36 -16.99 -15.23 -10.80
CA VAL A 36 -17.85 -14.78 -11.89
C VAL A 36 -19.16 -14.30 -11.31
N TRP A 37 -19.37 -12.98 -11.32
CA TRP A 37 -20.67 -12.39 -11.03
C TRP A 37 -21.44 -12.28 -12.36
N HIS A 38 -22.43 -13.15 -12.56
CA HIS A 38 -23.33 -13.07 -13.71
C HIS A 38 -24.72 -12.67 -13.22
N CYS A 39 -25.27 -11.57 -13.74
CA CYS A 39 -26.69 -11.26 -13.56
C CYS A 39 -27.49 -11.95 -14.68
N HIS A 40 -28.61 -12.57 -14.32
CA HIS A 40 -29.52 -13.18 -15.27
C HIS A 40 -30.53 -12.15 -15.78
N ILE A 41 -30.29 -11.62 -16.97
CA ILE A 41 -31.34 -11.04 -17.84
C ILE A 41 -31.50 -12.02 -19.01
N LEU A 42 -32.73 -12.54 -19.19
CA LEU A 42 -33.13 -13.59 -20.15
C LEU A 42 -33.12 -13.16 -21.62
N SER A 43 -32.16 -12.35 -22.04
CA SER A 43 -31.92 -12.08 -23.46
C SER A 43 -30.50 -11.54 -23.63
N HIS A 44 -29.51 -12.43 -23.71
CA HIS A 44 -28.21 -12.30 -24.38
C HIS A 44 -27.35 -13.54 -24.03
N GLU A 45 -27.76 -14.72 -24.50
CA GLU A 45 -27.09 -16.02 -24.32
C GLU A 45 -25.71 -16.13 -25.03
N GLU A 46 -25.09 -14.99 -25.36
CA GLU A 46 -24.00 -14.86 -26.33
C GLU A 46 -22.72 -14.22 -25.74
N ASN A 47 -22.66 -14.00 -24.42
CA ASN A 47 -21.52 -13.40 -23.69
C ASN A 47 -21.19 -11.92 -24.01
N ASP A 48 -21.97 -11.24 -24.87
CA ASP A 48 -21.68 -9.88 -25.35
C ASP A 48 -21.70 -8.78 -24.26
N MET A 49 -22.28 -9.08 -23.09
CA MET A 49 -22.35 -8.16 -21.94
C MET A 49 -21.58 -8.66 -20.70
N MET A 50 -20.81 -9.74 -20.82
CA MET A 50 -19.99 -10.24 -19.71
C MET A 50 -18.66 -9.48 -19.65
N ARG A 51 -18.61 -8.42 -18.84
CA ARG A 51 -17.33 -7.80 -18.49
C ARG A 51 -16.74 -8.55 -17.29
N PRO A 52 -15.53 -9.15 -17.41
CA PRO A 52 -14.87 -9.73 -16.25
C PRO A 52 -14.59 -8.63 -15.23
N VAL A 53 -15.08 -8.83 -14.00
CA VAL A 53 -14.74 -8.00 -12.85
C VAL A 53 -13.65 -8.73 -12.09
N VAL A 54 -12.53 -8.05 -11.87
CA VAL A 54 -11.43 -8.57 -11.05
C VAL A 54 -11.76 -8.22 -9.60
N LEU A 55 -12.01 -9.22 -8.77
CA LEU A 55 -12.10 -9.06 -7.33
C LEU A 55 -10.79 -9.58 -6.73
N ASN A 56 -9.98 -8.68 -6.18
CA ASN A 56 -8.84 -9.09 -5.38
C ASN A 56 -9.34 -9.48 -3.99
N ALA A 57 -9.60 -10.77 -3.78
CA ALA A 57 -10.13 -11.30 -2.52
C ALA A 57 -9.02 -11.81 -1.58
N ASP A 58 -7.75 -11.68 -1.97
CA ASP A 58 -6.61 -12.21 -1.22
C ASP A 58 -6.31 -11.28 -0.04
N SER A 59 -7.01 -11.50 1.06
CA SER A 59 -6.72 -10.85 2.34
C SER A 59 -5.56 -11.58 3.01
N LEU A 60 -4.35 -11.21 2.62
CA LEU A 60 -3.15 -11.64 3.33
C LEU A 60 -3.04 -10.92 4.66
N LEU A 61 -2.82 -11.68 5.73
CA LEU A 61 -2.49 -11.14 7.04
C LEU A 61 -1.13 -11.68 7.48
N TYR A 62 -0.24 -10.76 7.82
CA TYR A 62 1.02 -11.07 8.49
C TYR A 62 0.88 -10.74 9.96
N THR A 63 1.34 -11.63 10.81
CA THR A 63 1.25 -11.46 12.27
C THR A 63 2.53 -11.95 12.91
N ASP A 64 3.07 -11.13 13.79
CA ASP A 64 4.14 -11.51 14.69
C ASP A 64 3.53 -12.02 16.01
N PHE A 65 3.99 -13.18 16.46
CA PHE A 65 3.62 -13.78 17.74
C PHE A 65 4.78 -13.74 18.74
N GLY A 66 5.66 -12.75 18.63
CA GLY A 66 6.81 -12.55 19.50
C GLY A 66 7.82 -13.68 19.33
N THR A 67 8.08 -14.45 20.39
CA THR A 67 8.99 -15.61 20.33
C THR A 67 8.47 -16.74 19.43
N GLY A 68 7.19 -16.71 19.05
CA GLY A 68 6.60 -17.59 18.04
C GLY A 68 6.93 -17.19 16.59
N GLY A 69 7.59 -16.04 16.39
CA GLY A 69 8.00 -15.52 15.09
C GLY A 69 6.84 -15.02 14.24
N VAL A 70 7.11 -14.83 12.95
CA VAL A 70 6.16 -14.27 11.99
C VAL A 70 5.41 -15.36 11.24
N TRP A 71 4.10 -15.19 11.14
CA TRP A 71 3.17 -16.07 10.47
C TRP A 71 2.37 -15.32 9.41
N LYS A 72 1.99 -16.05 8.36
CA LYS A 72 1.13 -15.60 7.27
C LYS A 72 -0.18 -16.39 7.31
N TRP A 73 -1.30 -15.69 7.24
CA TRP A 73 -2.61 -16.22 6.89
C TRP A 73 -2.93 -15.88 5.44
N ASP A 74 -3.30 -16.89 4.66
CA ASP A 74 -3.63 -16.76 3.23
C ASP A 74 -5.15 -16.78 2.94
N GLY A 75 -5.98 -16.68 3.98
CA GLY A 75 -7.43 -16.86 3.87
C GLY A 75 -7.90 -18.27 4.23
N LEU A 76 -7.01 -19.27 4.25
CA LEU A 76 -7.34 -20.67 4.49
C LEU A 76 -6.48 -21.31 5.57
N THR A 77 -5.17 -21.04 5.57
CA THR A 77 -4.19 -21.67 6.45
C THR A 77 -3.19 -20.68 7.02
N TRP A 78 -2.72 -20.98 8.23
CA TRP A 78 -1.59 -20.31 8.85
C TRP A 78 -0.30 -21.03 8.51
N SER A 79 0.69 -20.29 8.03
CA SER A 79 2.04 -20.78 7.75
C SER A 79 3.08 -19.90 8.44
N GLN A 80 3.99 -20.50 9.21
CA GLN A 80 5.13 -19.78 9.78
C GLN A 80 6.12 -19.44 8.67
N ILE A 81 6.47 -18.17 8.52
CA ILE A 81 7.42 -17.70 7.50
C ILE A 81 8.80 -17.42 8.08
N THR A 82 8.92 -17.22 9.39
CA THR A 82 10.20 -17.19 10.11
C THR A 82 9.99 -17.42 11.61
N PRO A 83 10.91 -18.11 12.32
CA PRO A 83 10.88 -18.20 13.78
C PRO A 83 11.43 -16.94 14.47
N ASN A 84 12.01 -16.00 13.72
CA ASN A 84 12.61 -14.79 14.30
C ASN A 84 11.52 -13.76 14.66
N ASN A 85 11.73 -13.07 15.78
CA ASN A 85 10.86 -12.01 16.28
C ASN A 85 11.31 -10.63 15.73
N PRO A 86 10.53 -9.96 14.87
CA PRO A 86 10.85 -8.61 14.43
C PRO A 86 10.51 -7.56 15.49
N GLU A 87 11.25 -6.44 15.49
CA GLU A 87 10.94 -5.23 16.27
C GLU A 87 9.86 -4.38 15.57
N GLY A 88 9.78 -4.47 14.24
CA GLY A 88 8.79 -3.78 13.41
C GLY A 88 8.47 -4.52 12.12
N MET A 89 7.27 -4.30 11.59
CA MET A 89 6.81 -4.89 10.33
C MET A 89 6.07 -3.88 9.46
N ALA A 90 6.29 -3.96 8.15
CA ALA A 90 5.53 -3.18 7.15
C ALA A 90 5.22 -4.06 5.94
N ALA A 91 3.96 -4.12 5.52
CA ALA A 91 3.51 -4.97 4.43
C ALA A 91 2.85 -4.17 3.30
N SER A 92 3.01 -4.64 2.06
CA SER A 92 2.23 -4.18 0.91
C SER A 92 1.93 -5.34 -0.02
N GLY A 93 0.64 -5.71 -0.09
CA GLY A 93 0.19 -6.90 -0.80
C GLY A 93 0.88 -8.16 -0.28
N SER A 94 1.53 -8.92 -1.17
CA SER A 94 2.27 -10.13 -0.81
C SER A 94 3.66 -9.86 -0.24
N THR A 95 4.17 -8.64 -0.31
CA THR A 95 5.50 -8.29 0.21
C THR A 95 5.39 -7.89 1.67
N LEU A 96 6.26 -8.46 2.50
CA LEU A 96 6.42 -8.07 3.91
C LEU A 96 7.87 -7.66 4.13
N TYR A 97 8.07 -6.60 4.89
CA TYR A 97 9.36 -6.22 5.45
C TYR A 97 9.32 -6.42 6.96
N GLY A 98 10.36 -7.07 7.47
CA GLY A 98 10.57 -7.26 8.90
C GLY A 98 11.88 -6.61 9.30
N ASP A 99 11.84 -5.81 10.35
CA ASP A 99 13.00 -5.28 11.04
C ASP A 99 13.35 -6.23 12.19
N PHE A 100 14.55 -6.79 12.17
CA PHE A 100 15.04 -7.74 13.17
C PHE A 100 16.11 -7.10 14.07
N GLY A 101 15.92 -5.82 14.39
CA GLY A 101 16.78 -5.06 15.29
C GLY A 101 18.19 -4.92 14.74
N THR A 102 19.19 -5.41 15.48
CA THR A 102 20.58 -5.44 14.98
C THR A 102 20.79 -6.31 13.74
N GLY A 103 19.84 -7.20 13.44
CA GLY A 103 19.82 -7.98 12.20
C GLY A 103 19.38 -7.19 10.97
N GLY A 104 18.87 -5.96 11.18
CA GLY A 104 18.42 -5.04 10.16
C GLY A 104 17.12 -5.47 9.47
N ILE A 105 16.86 -4.86 8.31
CA ILE A 105 15.64 -5.07 7.54
C ILE A 105 15.82 -6.25 6.57
N TRP A 106 14.82 -7.12 6.55
CA TRP A 106 14.68 -8.21 5.59
C TRP A 106 13.35 -8.11 4.85
N LYS A 107 13.32 -8.58 3.60
CA LYS A 107 12.15 -8.60 2.73
C LYS A 107 11.69 -10.04 2.49
N TRP A 108 10.44 -10.31 2.76
CA TRP A 108 9.71 -11.49 2.32
C TRP A 108 8.98 -11.19 1.01
N ASP A 109 9.26 -11.95 -0.05
CA ASP A 109 8.64 -11.77 -1.37
C ASP A 109 7.40 -12.64 -1.63
N GLY A 110 6.96 -13.37 -0.61
CA GLY A 110 5.90 -14.38 -0.72
C GLY A 110 6.42 -15.82 -0.68
N ALA A 111 7.73 -16.03 -0.89
CA ALA A 111 8.36 -17.35 -0.91
C ALA A 111 9.68 -17.41 -0.12
N ALA A 112 10.49 -16.36 -0.13
CA ALA A 112 11.78 -16.33 0.56
C ALA A 112 12.07 -14.97 1.19
N TRP A 113 12.91 -15.00 2.24
CA TRP A 113 13.48 -13.81 2.85
C TRP A 113 14.79 -13.42 2.16
N SER A 114 14.96 -12.13 1.87
CA SER A 114 16.21 -11.54 1.40
C SER A 114 16.62 -10.35 2.27
N PHE A 115 17.92 -10.20 2.48
CA PHE A 115 18.48 -9.11 3.26
C PHE A 115 18.36 -7.78 2.49
N VAL A 116 17.89 -6.71 3.16
CA VAL A 116 17.74 -5.38 2.58
C VAL A 116 18.83 -4.43 3.08
N THR A 117 19.02 -4.34 4.40
CA THR A 117 20.05 -3.49 5.01
C THR A 117 20.34 -3.91 6.44
N ALA A 118 21.54 -3.57 6.93
CA ALA A 118 21.96 -3.81 8.32
C ALA A 118 21.43 -2.74 9.29
N SER A 119 20.88 -1.64 8.76
CA SER A 119 20.37 -0.54 9.58
C SER A 119 19.08 -0.96 10.30
N ASN A 120 18.96 -0.58 11.58
CA ASN A 120 17.78 -0.77 12.41
C ASN A 120 16.89 0.50 12.34
N PRO A 121 15.70 0.47 11.72
CA PRO A 121 14.76 1.59 11.68
C PRO A 121 13.99 1.78 13.00
N GLU A 122 13.66 3.03 13.34
CA GLU A 122 12.70 3.38 14.40
C GLU A 122 11.25 3.21 13.94
N GLY A 123 11.00 3.28 12.62
CA GLY A 123 9.68 3.08 12.02
C GLY A 123 9.75 2.70 10.55
N MET A 124 8.74 1.95 10.08
CA MET A 124 8.64 1.53 8.68
C MET A 124 7.23 1.73 8.12
N ALA A 125 7.15 2.02 6.82
CA ALA A 125 5.91 2.00 6.06
C ALA A 125 6.15 1.42 4.67
N ALA A 126 5.22 0.64 4.13
CA ALA A 126 5.34 0.04 2.81
C ALA A 126 4.11 0.35 1.96
N SER A 127 4.31 0.67 0.68
CA SER A 127 3.22 0.87 -0.27
C SER A 127 3.67 0.56 -1.69
N GLY A 128 2.91 -0.30 -2.38
CA GLY A 128 3.28 -0.82 -3.69
C GLY A 128 4.63 -1.52 -3.61
N THR A 129 5.61 -1.03 -4.37
CA THR A 129 6.97 -1.57 -4.41
C THR A 129 7.93 -0.86 -3.46
N MET A 130 7.49 0.22 -2.81
CA MET A 130 8.35 1.08 -2.00
C MET A 130 8.31 0.66 -0.53
N LEU A 131 9.48 0.70 0.12
CA LEU A 131 9.62 0.67 1.56
C LEU A 131 10.18 2.02 2.03
N TYR A 132 9.66 2.52 3.13
CA TYR A 132 10.15 3.68 3.84
C TYR A 132 10.68 3.26 5.19
N GLY A 133 11.87 3.72 5.53
CA GLY A 133 12.50 3.48 6.83
C GLY A 133 12.91 4.81 7.44
N ASP A 134 12.42 5.08 8.65
CA ASP A 134 12.94 6.14 9.51
C ASP A 134 14.06 5.56 10.37
N PHE A 135 15.25 6.15 10.29
CA PHE A 135 16.45 5.69 10.99
C PHE A 135 16.87 6.69 12.07
N GLY A 136 15.89 7.33 12.70
CA GLY A 136 16.11 8.31 13.76
C GLY A 136 16.94 9.49 13.27
N THR A 137 18.09 9.72 13.90
CA THR A 137 19.01 10.80 13.49
C THR A 137 19.66 10.57 12.11
N GLY A 138 19.57 9.36 11.56
CA GLY A 138 19.94 9.05 10.17
C GLY A 138 18.92 9.57 9.15
N GLY A 139 17.76 10.02 9.61
CA GLY A 139 16.68 10.55 8.79
C GLY A 139 15.80 9.48 8.16
N LEU A 140 14.91 9.94 7.30
CA LEU A 140 13.94 9.12 6.59
C LEU A 140 14.42 8.81 5.17
N TRP A 141 14.38 7.53 4.81
CA TRP A 141 14.85 6.99 3.54
C TRP A 141 13.76 6.20 2.82
N ALA A 142 13.83 6.20 1.48
CA ALA A 142 12.97 5.43 0.59
C ALA A 142 13.78 4.37 -0.16
N TRP A 143 13.27 3.14 -0.18
CA TRP A 143 13.81 1.99 -0.90
C TRP A 143 12.89 1.63 -2.06
N ASP A 144 13.44 1.59 -3.28
CA ASP A 144 12.70 1.24 -4.49
C ASP A 144 12.70 -0.25 -4.84
N GLY A 145 13.28 -1.08 -3.97
CA GLY A 145 13.53 -2.50 -4.24
C GLY A 145 15.00 -2.81 -4.57
N THR A 146 15.79 -1.78 -4.89
CA THR A 146 17.19 -1.91 -5.32
C THR A 146 18.13 -0.85 -4.74
N THR A 147 17.64 0.37 -4.51
CA THR A 147 18.45 1.51 -4.06
C THR A 147 17.73 2.28 -2.96
N TRP A 148 18.49 2.67 -1.93
CA TRP A 148 18.03 3.57 -0.87
C TRP A 148 18.33 5.02 -1.28
N THR A 149 17.33 5.88 -1.19
CA THR A 149 17.44 7.32 -1.40
C THR A 149 17.01 8.04 -0.13
N GLN A 150 17.83 8.97 0.38
CA GLN A 150 17.45 9.76 1.55
C GLN A 150 16.35 10.74 1.15
N ALA A 151 15.16 10.59 1.74
CA ALA A 151 14.04 11.48 1.48
C ALA A 151 14.18 12.79 2.28
N THR A 152 14.71 12.72 3.50
CA THR A 152 15.03 13.89 4.34
C THR A 152 15.98 13.51 5.48
N PRO A 153 16.86 14.42 5.95
CA PRO A 153 17.67 14.18 7.14
C PRO A 153 16.88 14.25 8.47
N ASN A 154 15.61 14.68 8.43
CA ASN A 154 14.80 14.81 9.63
C ASN A 154 14.30 13.45 10.13
N ASN A 155 14.26 13.26 11.45
CA ASN A 155 13.65 12.10 12.12
C ASN A 155 12.12 12.18 12.00
N ALA A 156 11.50 11.19 11.36
CA ALA A 156 10.05 11.09 11.26
C ALA A 156 9.46 10.40 12.50
N VAL A 157 8.61 11.11 13.24
CA VAL A 157 7.95 10.55 14.43
C VAL A 157 6.83 9.58 14.06
N ARG A 158 6.18 9.81 12.92
CA ARG A 158 5.11 8.94 12.39
C ARG A 158 5.15 8.95 10.88
N MET A 159 4.70 7.86 10.27
CA MET A 159 4.60 7.71 8.82
C MET A 159 3.35 6.94 8.42
N ALA A 160 2.79 7.28 7.26
CA ALA A 160 1.76 6.49 6.58
C ALA A 160 1.94 6.64 5.07
N ALA A 161 1.83 5.54 4.32
CA ALA A 161 1.96 5.56 2.87
C ALA A 161 0.61 5.28 2.19
N ALA A 162 0.21 6.13 1.25
CA ALA A 162 -1.02 5.98 0.47
C ALA A 162 -0.70 6.02 -1.02
N GLY A 163 -0.90 4.91 -1.73
CA GLY A 163 -0.49 4.78 -3.13
C GLY A 163 1.01 5.02 -3.30
N ARG A 164 1.39 6.05 -4.06
CA ARG A 164 2.79 6.45 -4.26
C ARG A 164 3.28 7.53 -3.30
N LEU A 165 2.41 8.04 -2.44
CA LEU A 165 2.70 9.16 -1.56
C LEU A 165 3.08 8.64 -0.18
N LEU A 166 4.06 9.31 0.43
CA LEU A 166 4.38 9.14 1.85
C LEU A 166 3.92 10.38 2.61
N TYR A 167 3.32 10.16 3.76
CA TYR A 167 2.94 11.20 4.70
C TYR A 167 3.73 10.98 5.98
N ALA A 168 4.28 12.06 6.53
CA ALA A 168 5.08 12.01 7.73
C ALA A 168 4.83 13.21 8.63
N VAL A 169 5.08 13.01 9.93
CA VAL A 169 5.11 14.05 10.94
C VAL A 169 6.52 14.10 11.51
N PHE A 170 7.13 15.29 11.53
CA PHE A 170 8.47 15.53 12.06
C PHE A 170 8.35 16.36 13.35
N GLY A 171 7.94 15.73 14.45
CA GLY A 171 7.70 16.44 15.71
C GLY A 171 6.40 17.25 15.69
N ALA A 172 6.47 18.53 16.07
CA ALA A 172 5.32 19.44 16.12
C ALA A 172 5.13 20.27 14.83
N ASP A 173 5.79 19.89 13.74
CA ASP A 173 5.90 20.70 12.50
C ASP A 173 4.83 20.38 11.44
N GLY A 174 3.74 19.71 11.82
CA GLY A 174 2.60 19.46 10.95
C GLY A 174 2.68 18.14 10.18
N VAL A 175 1.73 17.95 9.26
CA VAL A 175 1.70 16.80 8.34
C VAL A 175 2.33 17.21 7.02
N TRP A 176 3.36 16.46 6.62
CA TRP A 176 4.08 16.65 5.38
C TRP A 176 3.80 15.51 4.41
N LYS A 177 3.66 15.85 3.13
CA LYS A 177 3.47 14.93 2.02
C LYS A 177 4.73 14.90 1.16
N TRP A 178 5.20 13.70 0.84
CA TRP A 178 6.29 13.45 -0.09
C TRP A 178 5.79 12.76 -1.35
N ASP A 179 6.19 13.28 -2.50
CA ASP A 179 5.77 12.79 -3.83
C ASP A 179 6.82 11.91 -4.54
N GLY A 180 7.90 11.55 -3.85
CA GLY A 180 9.07 10.91 -4.44
C GLY A 180 10.27 11.86 -4.61
N THR A 181 10.01 13.16 -4.59
CA THR A 181 11.04 14.19 -4.85
C THR A 181 10.97 15.35 -3.86
N THR A 182 9.78 15.81 -3.53
CA THR A 182 9.55 17.07 -2.83
C THR A 182 8.65 16.85 -1.63
N TRP A 183 9.01 17.48 -0.51
CA TRP A 183 8.16 17.58 0.67
C TRP A 183 7.29 18.83 0.62
N THR A 184 5.99 18.67 0.80
CA THR A 184 5.02 19.76 0.91
C THR A 184 4.29 19.67 2.25
N ASN A 185 4.29 20.76 3.03
CA ASN A 185 3.46 20.84 4.23
C ASN A 185 2.00 20.97 3.80
N ILE A 186 1.17 20.00 4.17
CA ILE A 186 -0.25 19.96 3.79
C ILE A 186 -1.18 20.30 4.95
N ASN A 187 -0.65 20.37 6.18
CA ASN A 187 -1.40 20.77 7.36
C ASN A 187 -0.41 21.24 8.45
N PRO A 188 -0.54 22.47 8.98
CA PRO A 188 0.35 22.96 10.03
C PRO A 188 0.19 22.23 11.37
N ASN A 189 -0.96 21.58 11.61
CA ASN A 189 -1.18 20.79 12.81
C ASN A 189 -0.59 19.39 12.63
N SER A 190 0.05 18.87 13.67
CA SER A 190 0.65 17.54 13.64
C SER A 190 -0.41 16.49 13.94
N ALA A 191 -0.47 15.44 13.12
CA ALA A 191 -1.38 14.32 13.38
C ALA A 191 -0.86 13.46 14.54
N GLU A 192 -1.74 13.12 15.48
CA GLU A 192 -1.45 12.24 16.61
C GLU A 192 -1.44 10.77 16.18
N ILE A 193 -2.34 10.42 15.26
CA ILE A 193 -2.42 9.10 14.62
C ILE A 193 -2.57 9.30 13.11
N MET A 194 -1.89 8.46 12.32
CA MET A 194 -1.97 8.47 10.86
C MET A 194 -2.33 7.09 10.34
N ALA A 195 -3.20 7.05 9.34
CA ALA A 195 -3.53 5.84 8.60
C ALA A 195 -3.71 6.17 7.11
N ALA A 196 -3.61 5.15 6.26
CA ALA A 196 -3.83 5.29 4.82
C ALA A 196 -4.62 4.10 4.29
N ALA A 197 -5.62 4.36 3.44
CA ALA A 197 -6.40 3.31 2.78
C ALA A 197 -6.46 3.61 1.28
N GLY A 198 -5.86 2.72 0.47
CA GLY A 198 -5.69 2.94 -0.95
C GLY A 198 -4.91 4.23 -1.25
N LEU A 199 -5.59 5.24 -1.80
CA LEU A 199 -5.01 6.55 -2.15
C LEU A 199 -5.32 7.65 -1.12
N ILE A 200 -6.08 7.33 -0.06
CA ILE A 200 -6.58 8.33 0.90
C ILE A 200 -5.73 8.28 2.17
N PHE A 201 -5.32 9.46 2.61
CA PHE A 201 -4.68 9.65 3.91
C PHE A 201 -5.72 10.04 4.96
N TYR A 202 -5.54 9.56 6.18
CA TYR A 202 -6.34 9.92 7.34
C TYR A 202 -5.42 10.37 8.46
N GLY A 203 -5.75 11.51 9.05
CA GLY A 203 -5.05 12.06 10.21
C GLY A 203 -6.03 12.31 11.34
N ASP A 204 -5.66 11.86 12.52
CA ASP A 204 -6.27 12.31 13.76
C ASP A 204 -5.52 13.51 14.32
N PHE A 205 -6.26 14.52 14.75
CA PHE A 205 -5.75 15.78 15.30
C PHE A 205 -6.29 16.01 16.71
N GLY A 206 -6.39 14.94 17.51
CA GLY A 206 -6.83 14.95 18.90
C GLY A 206 -8.28 15.43 19.00
N THR A 207 -8.50 16.50 19.76
CA THR A 207 -9.87 17.07 19.94
C THR A 207 -10.50 17.62 18.65
N ALA A 208 -9.73 17.83 17.58
CA ALA A 208 -10.27 18.16 16.26
C ALA A 208 -10.75 16.92 15.49
N GLY A 209 -10.56 15.72 16.04
CA GLY A 209 -11.00 14.44 15.52
C GLY A 209 -10.31 14.00 14.22
N ILE A 210 -10.98 13.11 13.50
CA ILE A 210 -10.42 12.47 12.29
C ILE A 210 -10.74 13.27 11.04
N TRP A 211 -9.72 13.49 10.23
CA TRP A 211 -9.82 14.13 8.92
C TRP A 211 -9.29 13.22 7.82
N ARG A 212 -9.95 13.26 6.67
CA ARG A 212 -9.55 12.59 5.44
C ARG A 212 -8.87 13.60 4.51
N TYR A 213 -7.82 13.18 3.81
CA TYR A 213 -7.15 13.94 2.76
C TYR A 213 -7.15 13.13 1.45
N ASP A 214 -7.74 13.69 0.40
CA ASP A 214 -7.90 13.03 -0.91
C ASP A 214 -6.73 13.26 -1.87
N GLY A 215 -5.62 13.80 -1.38
CA GLY A 215 -4.48 14.22 -2.19
C GLY A 215 -4.47 15.70 -2.53
N THR A 216 -5.63 16.37 -2.39
CA THR A 216 -5.80 17.80 -2.66
C THR A 216 -6.47 18.53 -1.49
N ASN A 217 -7.59 18.00 -0.99
CA ASN A 217 -8.46 18.65 -0.01
C ASN A 217 -8.59 17.83 1.26
N TRP A 218 -8.77 18.53 2.38
CA TRP A 218 -9.14 17.97 3.67
C TRP A 218 -10.65 18.00 3.89
N SER A 219 -11.17 16.96 4.53
CA SER A 219 -12.54 16.95 5.05
C SER A 219 -12.61 16.25 6.40
N GLN A 220 -13.31 16.84 7.36
CA GLN A 220 -13.53 16.20 8.65
C GLN A 220 -14.51 15.04 8.52
N LEU A 221 -14.19 13.92 9.17
CA LEU A 221 -15.07 12.74 9.27
C LEU A 221 -15.81 12.71 10.60
N THR A 222 -15.12 13.09 11.68
CA THR A 222 -15.69 13.17 13.03
C THR A 222 -14.93 14.21 13.86
N THR A 223 -15.59 14.71 14.91
CA THR A 223 -14.97 15.56 15.95
C THR A 223 -14.48 14.75 17.15
N THR A 224 -14.67 13.42 17.14
CA THR A 224 -14.24 12.54 18.22
C THR A 224 -12.77 12.18 18.05
N ASP A 225 -12.03 12.29 19.14
CA ASP A 225 -10.64 11.87 19.30
C ASP A 225 -10.57 10.32 19.42
N PRO A 226 -10.02 9.61 18.42
CA PRO A 226 -9.84 8.17 18.46
C PRO A 226 -8.59 7.77 19.26
N ALA A 227 -8.69 6.70 20.05
CA ALA A 227 -7.50 6.14 20.71
C ALA A 227 -6.57 5.39 19.73
N MET A 228 -7.11 4.88 18.61
CA MET A 228 -6.35 4.14 17.60
C MET A 228 -7.04 4.17 16.25
N MET A 229 -6.26 4.05 15.17
CA MET A 229 -6.76 3.91 13.80
C MET A 229 -6.02 2.79 13.09
N ALA A 230 -6.76 2.01 12.31
CA ALA A 230 -6.22 1.01 11.41
C ALA A 230 -7.02 1.03 10.11
N SER A 231 -6.36 0.73 9.00
CA SER A 231 -6.96 0.57 7.69
C SER A 231 -6.72 -0.84 7.16
N ALA A 232 -7.66 -1.34 6.38
CA ALA A 232 -7.52 -2.54 5.58
C ALA A 232 -7.61 -2.16 4.10
N PHE A 233 -6.91 -2.92 3.25
CA PHE A 233 -6.96 -2.79 1.79
C PHE A 233 -8.10 -3.63 1.21
#